data_AF-A0A1A8EY74-F1
#
_entry.id   AF-A0A1A8EY74-F1
#
_cell.length_a   1.000
_cell.length_b   1.000
_cell.length_c   1.000
_cell.angle_alpha   90.00
_cell.angle_beta   90.00
_cell.angle_gamma   90.00
#
_symmetry.space_group_name_H-M   'P 1'
#
loop_
_entity.id
_entity.type
_entity.pdbx_description
1 polymer ?
#
loop_
_entity_poly.entity_id
_entity_poly.type
_entity_poly.pdbx_seq_one_letter_code
_entity_poly.pdbx_strand_id
1 'polypeptide(L)'
;NLTVSREGPSWRLMTALRLLSLPQTLYHLWKAALLGQAVCENLEQWAVETGMSLCRRLQRETQTALEKITHLLQQCEQPIRDQLEM
;
A
#
# COMPACT_ATOMS: atom_id res chain seq x y z
N ASN A 1 -12.03 1.31 3.74
CA ASN A 1 -11.07 0.62 2.85
C ASN A 1 -10.07 1.59 2.27
N LEU A 2 -8.80 1.38 2.63
CA LEU A 2 -7.60 2.00 2.06
C LEU A 2 -7.11 1.06 0.96
N THR A 3 -7.33 1.39 -0.31
CA THR A 3 -7.13 0.44 -1.41
C THR A 3 -6.51 1.14 -2.62
N VAL A 4 -5.83 0.37 -3.47
CA VAL A 4 -5.32 0.81 -4.78
C VAL A 4 -5.90 -0.12 -5.84
N SER A 5 -6.43 0.44 -6.91
CA SER A 5 -6.94 -0.28 -8.07
C SER A 5 -6.24 0.21 -9.34
N ARG A 6 -6.71 -0.26 -10.51
CA ARG A 6 -6.19 0.18 -11.82
C ARG A 6 -6.41 1.68 -12.06
N GLU A 7 -7.48 2.22 -11.49
CA GLU A 7 -7.86 3.63 -11.52
C GLU A 7 -7.05 4.47 -10.51
N GLY A 8 -6.25 3.81 -9.67
CA GLY A 8 -5.39 4.44 -8.68
C GLY A 8 -5.86 4.25 -7.24
N PRO A 9 -5.36 5.07 -6.29
CA PRO A 9 -5.70 4.99 -4.88
C PRO A 9 -7.15 5.43 -4.60
N SER A 10 -7.81 4.76 -3.66
CA SER A 10 -9.15 5.15 -3.21
C SER A 10 -9.14 6.52 -2.52
N TRP A 11 -10.28 7.21 -2.52
CA TRP A 11 -10.38 8.53 -1.88
C TRP A 11 -9.97 8.52 -0.40
N ARG A 12 -10.27 7.44 0.35
CA ARG A 12 -9.86 7.29 1.75
C ARG A 12 -8.35 7.15 1.89
N LEU A 13 -7.72 6.38 1.00
CA LEU A 13 -6.26 6.28 0.96
C LEU A 13 -5.65 7.64 0.62
N MET A 14 -6.23 8.37 -0.33
CA MET A 14 -5.76 9.70 -0.68
C MET A 14 -5.88 10.70 0.48
N THR A 15 -7.03 10.73 1.18
CA THR A 15 -7.21 11.54 2.38
C THR A 15 -6.18 11.21 3.46
N ALA A 16 -5.92 9.92 3.72
CA ALA A 16 -4.91 9.52 4.69
C ALA A 16 -3.51 9.98 4.28
N LEU A 17 -3.13 9.79 3.01
CA LEU A 17 -1.82 10.20 2.50
C LEU A 17 -1.64 11.71 2.57
N ARG A 18 -2.66 12.51 2.22
CA ARG A 18 -2.64 13.97 2.38
C ARG A 18 -2.43 14.42 3.82
N LEU A 19 -3.11 13.78 4.76
CA LEU A 19 -2.96 14.11 6.19
C LEU A 19 -1.58 13.74 6.72
N LEU A 20 -1.05 12.58 6.30
CA LEU A 20 0.27 12.11 6.71
C LEU A 20 1.41 12.92 6.05
N SER A 21 1.17 13.49 4.87
CA SER A 21 2.14 14.29 4.11
C SER A 21 2.08 15.78 4.39
N LEU A 22 1.08 16.25 5.15
CA LEU A 22 0.83 17.66 5.34
C LEU A 22 2.00 18.30 6.11
N PRO A 23 2.76 19.22 5.51
CA PRO A 23 3.85 19.89 6.20
C PRO A 23 3.29 20.74 7.33
N GLN A 24 4.06 20.90 8.41
CA GLN A 24 3.63 21.67 9.59
C GLN A 24 3.22 23.11 9.25
N THR A 25 3.86 23.71 8.24
CA THR A 25 3.52 25.06 7.72
C THR A 25 2.11 25.14 7.12
N LEU A 26 1.57 24.03 6.64
CA LEU A 26 0.22 23.94 6.05
C LEU A 26 -0.77 23.24 6.98
N TYR A 27 -0.42 23.00 8.25
CA TYR A 27 -1.29 22.24 9.14
C TYR A 27 -2.66 22.88 9.33
N HIS A 28 -2.78 24.21 9.23
CA HIS A 28 -4.06 24.92 9.25
C HIS A 28 -5.08 24.43 8.20
N LEU A 29 -4.65 23.73 7.14
CA LEU A 29 -5.47 23.14 6.09
C LEU A 29 -5.89 21.67 6.38
N TRP A 30 -5.56 21.10 7.54
CA TRP A 30 -5.84 19.68 7.83
C TRP A 30 -7.32 19.30 7.68
N LYS A 31 -8.25 20.21 8.01
CA LYS A 31 -9.70 19.98 7.84
C LYS A 31 -10.09 19.87 6.36
N ALA A 32 -9.51 20.72 5.50
CA ALA A 32 -9.71 20.66 4.06
C ALA A 32 -9.22 19.32 3.50
N ALA A 33 -8.00 18.91 3.88
CA ALA A 33 -7.43 17.62 3.51
C ALA A 33 -8.30 16.43 3.99
N LEU A 34 -8.80 16.49 5.23
CA LEU A 34 -9.69 15.46 5.80
C LEU A 34 -11.00 15.32 5.01
N LEU A 35 -11.54 16.43 4.52
CA LEU A 35 -12.73 16.48 3.67
C LEU A 35 -12.44 16.08 2.21
N GLY A 36 -11.20 15.70 1.90
CA GLY A 36 -10.80 15.24 0.58
C GLY A 36 -10.42 16.36 -0.40
N GLN A 37 -10.30 17.60 0.06
CA GLN A 37 -9.83 18.71 -0.77
C GLN A 37 -8.33 18.57 -1.04
N ALA A 38 -7.94 18.90 -2.27
CA ALA A 38 -6.54 18.99 -2.65
C ALA A 38 -5.90 20.23 -2.02
N VAL A 39 -4.67 20.09 -1.52
CA VAL A 39 -3.95 21.20 -0.87
C VAL A 39 -3.11 21.97 -1.89
N CYS A 40 -2.22 21.28 -2.60
CA CYS A 40 -1.50 21.81 -3.76
C CYS A 40 -1.03 20.67 -4.66
N GLU A 41 -0.85 20.94 -5.95
CA GLU A 41 -0.53 19.93 -6.96
C GLU A 41 0.72 19.10 -6.63
N ASN A 42 1.77 19.74 -6.14
CA ASN A 42 3.01 19.04 -5.74
C ASN A 42 2.78 18.05 -4.59
N LEU A 43 1.96 18.41 -3.59
CA LEU A 43 1.64 17.51 -2.47
C LEU A 43 0.71 16.38 -2.91
N GLU A 44 -0.20 16.66 -3.85
CA GLU A 44 -1.08 15.64 -4.43
C GLU A 44 -0.27 14.60 -5.21
N GLN A 45 0.63 15.05 -6.08
CA GLN A 45 1.50 14.15 -6.84
C GLN A 45 2.38 13.32 -5.89
N TRP A 46 2.99 13.96 -4.90
CA TRP A 46 3.80 13.27 -3.90
C TRP A 46 2.99 12.21 -3.12
N ALA A 47 1.75 12.52 -2.75
CA ALA A 47 0.87 11.59 -2.05
C ALA A 47 0.58 10.34 -2.91
N VAL A 48 0.22 10.55 -4.19
CA VAL A 48 -0.03 9.46 -5.15
C VAL A 48 1.22 8.59 -5.32
N GLU A 49 2.37 9.21 -5.59
CA GLU A 49 3.64 8.51 -5.81
C GLU A 49 4.06 7.70 -4.57
N THR A 50 3.88 8.27 -3.38
CA THR A 50 4.16 7.61 -2.11
C THR A 50 3.25 6.39 -1.90
N GLY A 51 1.93 6.55 -2.11
CA GLY A 51 0.98 5.44 -2.02
C GLY A 51 1.34 4.30 -2.98
N MET A 52 1.65 4.63 -4.24
CA MET A 52 2.06 3.66 -5.26
C MET A 52 3.41 2.99 -4.93
N SER A 53 4.37 3.73 -4.36
CA SER A 53 5.66 3.19 -3.92
C SER A 53 5.49 2.18 -2.79
N LEU A 54 4.67 2.51 -1.79
CA LEU A 54 4.34 1.61 -0.67
C LEU A 54 3.66 0.33 -1.18
N CYS A 55 2.66 0.43 -2.04
CA CYS A 55 1.99 -0.74 -2.61
C CYS A 55 2.95 -1.62 -3.41
N ARG A 56 3.81 -1.04 -4.26
CA ARG A 56 4.84 -1.79 -5.00
C ARG A 56 5.86 -2.46 -4.09
N ARG A 57 6.18 -1.85 -2.95
CA ARG A 57 7.08 -2.45 -1.96
C ARG A 57 6.41 -3.63 -1.26
N LEU A 58 5.19 -3.45 -0.74
CA LEU A 58 4.42 -4.51 -0.08
C LEU A 58 4.22 -5.70 -1.03
N GLN A 59 3.86 -5.45 -2.29
CA GLN A 59 3.70 -6.51 -3.28
C GLN A 59 4.99 -7.30 -3.50
N ARG A 60 6.15 -6.63 -3.60
CA ARG A 60 7.45 -7.30 -3.73
C ARG A 60 7.78 -8.14 -2.49
N GLU A 61 7.56 -7.59 -1.29
CA GLU A 61 7.81 -8.31 -0.04
C GLU A 61 6.89 -9.54 0.08
N THR A 62 5.61 -9.42 -0.28
CA THR A 62 4.67 -10.55 -0.34
C THR A 62 5.11 -11.59 -1.36
N GLN A 63 5.51 -11.17 -2.56
CA GLN A 63 5.98 -12.08 -3.61
C GLN A 63 7.22 -12.87 -3.15
N THR A 64 8.20 -12.18 -2.56
CA THR A 64 9.39 -12.83 -2.00
C THR A 64 9.04 -13.80 -0.87
N ALA A 65 8.07 -13.47 -0.02
CA ALA A 65 7.60 -14.37 1.03
C ALA A 65 6.93 -15.63 0.43
N LEU A 66 6.11 -15.46 -0.60
CA LEU A 66 5.47 -16.58 -1.32
C LEU A 66 6.51 -17.48 -1.97
N GLU A 67 7.52 -16.93 -2.64
CA GLU A 67 8.62 -17.71 -3.24
C GLU A 67 9.37 -18.56 -2.21
N LYS A 68 9.62 -18.00 -1.01
CA LYS A 68 10.23 -18.73 0.09
C LYS A 68 9.34 -19.87 0.58
N ILE A 69 8.04 -19.62 0.73
CA ILE A 69 7.06 -20.65 1.11
C ILE A 69 7.04 -21.75 0.05
N THR A 70 6.95 -21.41 -1.23
CA THR A 70 6.97 -22.38 -2.34
C THR A 70 8.24 -23.23 -2.33
N HIS A 71 9.40 -22.62 -2.10
CA HIS A 71 10.67 -23.34 -2.01
C HIS A 71 10.69 -24.31 -0.81
N LEU A 72 10.22 -23.87 0.37
CA LEU A 72 10.12 -24.74 1.54
C LEU A 72 9.17 -25.93 1.29
N LEU A 73 8.01 -25.68 0.68
CA LEU A 73 7.06 -26.73 0.28
C LEU A 73 7.66 -27.72 -0.73
N GLN A 74 8.62 -27.28 -1.54
CA GLN A 74 9.35 -28.17 -2.46
C GLN A 74 10.38 -29.05 -1.77
N GLN A 75 10.90 -28.61 -0.63
CA GLN A 75 11.89 -29.35 0.15
C GLN A 75 11.27 -30.22 1.25
N CYS A 76 9.96 -30.08 1.52
CA CYS A 76 9.24 -30.96 2.43
C CYS A 76 9.26 -32.41 1.92
N GLU A 77 9.56 -33.36 2.81
CA GLU A 77 9.43 -34.79 2.51
C GLU A 77 7.98 -35.12 2.13
N GLN A 78 7.80 -36.09 1.21
CA GLN A 78 6.51 -36.51 0.66
C GLN A 78 5.33 -36.60 1.64
N PRO A 79 5.46 -37.18 2.86
CA PRO A 79 4.32 -37.29 3.77
C PRO A 79 3.77 -35.94 4.29
N ILE A 80 4.55 -34.85 4.22
CA ILE A 80 4.11 -33.50 4.63
C ILE A 80 3.43 -32.77 3.46
N ARG A 81 3.83 -33.04 2.22
CA ARG A 81 3.19 -32.49 1.01
C ARG A 81 1.74 -32.97 0.86
N ASP A 82 1.49 -34.26 1.07
CA ASP A 82 0.17 -34.87 0.92
C ASP A 82 -0.87 -34.30 1.91
N GLN A 83 -0.45 -33.76 3.06
CA GLN A 83 -1.33 -33.13 4.06
C GLN A 83 -1.65 -31.65 3.76
N LEU A 84 -0.85 -31.00 2.90
CA LEU A 84 -1.00 -29.58 2.56
C LEU A 84 -1.77 -29.36 1.25
N GLU A 85 -1.93 -30.40 0.43
CA GLU A 85 -2.74 -30.40 -0.80
C GLU A 85 -4.23 -30.75 -0.55
N MET A 86 -4.64 -30.91 0.72
CA MET A 86 -6.03 -31.14 1.13
C MET A 86 -6.88 -29.87 1.15
#